data_AF-A0A1I0Q2A2-F1
#
_entry.id   AF-A0A1I0Q2A2-F1
#
_cell.length_a   1.000
_cell.length_b   1.000
_cell.length_c   1.000
_cell.angle_alpha   90.00
_cell.angle_beta   90.00
_cell.angle_gamma   90.00
#
_symmetry.space_group_name_H-M   'P 1'
#
loop_
_entity.id
_entity.type
_entity.pdbx_description
1 polymer ?
#
loop_
_entity_poly.entity_id
_entity_poly.type
_entity_poly.pdbx_seq_one_letter_code
_entity_poly.pdbx_strand_id
1 'polypeptide(L)'
;MKKSDIPTPYILVGAYSNDFSEDCDFAIIEISTSFLQELENRFSVFNQQISSKFINVTFYDSPKGFFRNKHNCPEDLTASAILGSMDFCFIDITEQEIENLEIPESRYDEEMMVITDYKNFYYTATAKYTEATFRTNGIHIQDLKDALYSQQAT
;
A
#
# COMPACT_ATOMS: atom_id res chain seq x y z
N MET A 1 3.25 -12.41 10.40
CA MET A 1 2.18 -11.45 10.01
C MET A 1 0.82 -11.91 10.53
N LYS A 2 0.11 -11.03 11.22
CA LYS A 2 -1.30 -11.22 11.63
C LYS A 2 -2.01 -9.87 11.57
N LYS A 3 -3.34 -9.88 11.35
CA LYS A 3 -4.15 -8.66 11.47
C LYS A 3 -4.07 -8.15 12.91
N SER A 4 -3.87 -6.84 13.06
CA SER A 4 -3.95 -6.15 14.34
C SER A 4 -5.25 -5.35 14.42
N ASP A 5 -5.90 -5.40 15.57
CA ASP A 5 -7.06 -4.56 15.83
C ASP A 5 -6.65 -3.15 16.25
N ILE A 6 -5.40 -2.95 16.70
CA ILE A 6 -4.86 -1.63 17.07
C ILE A 6 -3.98 -1.07 15.94
N PRO A 7 -3.81 0.26 15.84
CA PRO A 7 -2.86 0.84 14.90
C PRO A 7 -1.42 0.36 15.14
N THR A 8 -0.77 -0.12 14.08
CA THR A 8 0.64 -0.50 14.06
C THR A 8 1.41 0.32 13.02
N PRO A 9 2.75 0.30 13.02
CA PRO A 9 3.55 0.99 12.01
C PRO A 9 3.37 0.46 10.58
N TYR A 10 2.68 -0.66 10.38
CA TYR A 10 2.56 -1.29 9.06
C TYR A 10 1.10 -1.60 8.73
N ILE A 11 0.70 -1.28 7.51
CA ILE A 11 -0.56 -1.74 6.94
C ILE A 11 -0.32 -2.72 5.80
N LEU A 12 -1.22 -3.69 5.69
CA LEU A 12 -1.35 -4.57 4.55
C LEU A 12 -2.40 -4.00 3.60
N VAL A 13 -2.08 -4.00 2.30
CA VAL A 13 -2.95 -3.54 1.23
C VAL A 13 -2.92 -4.57 0.12
N GLY A 14 -4.08 -4.90 -0.46
CA GLY A 14 -4.12 -5.75 -1.64
C GLY A 14 -3.33 -5.12 -2.80
N ALA A 15 -2.63 -5.94 -3.57
CA ALA A 15 -1.90 -5.48 -4.75
C ALA A 15 -2.05 -6.50 -5.88
N TYR A 16 -1.75 -6.06 -7.09
CA TYR A 16 -1.77 -6.93 -8.26
C TYR A 16 -0.71 -6.49 -9.27
N SER A 17 -0.34 -7.43 -10.12
CA SER A 17 0.46 -7.20 -11.33
C SER A 17 -0.42 -7.34 -12.57
N ASN A 18 -0.06 -6.66 -13.66
CA ASN A 18 -0.66 -6.90 -14.98
C ASN A 18 -0.04 -8.10 -15.71
N ASP A 19 1.01 -8.71 -15.17
CA ASP A 19 1.72 -9.86 -15.74
C ASP A 19 1.64 -11.05 -14.78
N PHE A 20 1.05 -12.15 -15.25
CA PHE A 20 0.86 -13.39 -14.49
C PHE A 20 2.19 -14.06 -14.09
N SER A 21 3.26 -13.86 -14.87
CA SER A 21 4.57 -14.40 -14.55
C SER A 21 5.26 -13.64 -13.41
N GLU A 22 4.83 -12.40 -13.17
CA GLU A 22 5.34 -11.47 -12.17
C GLU A 22 4.24 -11.13 -11.15
N ASP A 23 3.56 -12.17 -10.67
CA ASP A 23 2.40 -12.00 -9.80
C ASP A 23 2.78 -11.36 -8.45
N CYS A 24 1.85 -10.58 -7.89
CA CYS A 24 1.93 -10.06 -6.54
C CYS A 24 0.55 -10.09 -5.90
N ASP A 25 0.52 -10.32 -4.59
CA ASP A 25 -0.72 -10.52 -3.85
C ASP A 25 -1.06 -9.31 -2.96
N PHE A 26 -0.02 -8.64 -2.45
CA PHE A 26 -0.17 -7.54 -1.50
C PHE A 26 1.07 -6.64 -1.48
N ALA A 27 0.89 -5.48 -0.85
CA ALA A 27 1.98 -4.59 -0.47
C ALA A 27 1.92 -4.31 1.02
N ILE A 28 3.09 -3.99 1.60
CA ILE A 28 3.19 -3.44 2.95
C ILE A 28 3.58 -1.98 2.85
N ILE A 29 2.86 -1.12 3.56
CA ILE A 29 3.15 0.31 3.66
C ILE A 29 3.49 0.64 5.10
N GLU A 30 4.59 1.38 5.29
CA GLU A 30 5.01 1.88 6.59
C GLU A 30 4.30 3.20 6.91
N ILE A 31 3.48 3.20 7.96
CA ILE A 31 2.70 4.34 8.42
C ILE A 31 3.43 4.98 9.59
N SER A 32 4.44 5.79 9.25
CA SER A 32 5.11 6.66 10.21
C SER A 32 4.36 7.98 10.41
N THR A 33 4.66 8.69 11.51
CA THR A 33 4.13 10.05 11.71
C THR A 33 4.54 11.00 10.58
N SER A 34 5.77 10.87 10.08
CA SER A 34 6.26 11.67 8.94
C SER A 34 5.53 11.31 7.65
N PHE A 35 5.23 10.03 7.40
CA PHE A 35 4.44 9.61 6.24
C PHE A 35 3.09 10.33 6.18
N LEU A 36 2.35 10.37 7.29
CA LEU A 36 1.03 11.02 7.33
C LEU A 36 1.13 12.53 7.13
N GLN A 37 2.11 13.17 7.77
CA GLN A 37 2.35 14.60 7.59
C GLN A 37 2.71 14.94 6.14
N GLU A 38 3.57 14.14 5.51
CA GLU A 38 3.90 14.31 4.10
C GLU A 38 2.70 14.09 3.19
N LEU A 39 1.91 13.04 3.44
CA LEU A 39 0.72 12.73 2.67
C LEU A 39 -0.29 13.89 2.76
N GLU A 40 -0.54 14.41 3.96
CA GLU A 40 -1.40 15.59 4.17
C GLU A 40 -0.86 16.85 3.48
N ASN A 41 0.43 17.10 3.57
CA ASN A 41 1.07 18.22 2.88
C ASN A 41 0.87 18.10 1.38
N ARG A 42 1.09 16.91 0.80
CA ARG A 42 0.85 16.64 -0.63
C ARG A 42 -0.61 16.94 -0.98
N PHE A 43 -1.58 16.40 -0.22
CA PHE A 43 -3.01 16.71 -0.43
C PHE A 43 -3.37 18.19 -0.29
N SER A 44 -2.74 18.93 0.62
CA SER A 44 -3.02 20.35 0.85
C SER A 44 -2.63 21.23 -0.34
N VAL A 45 -1.52 20.89 -1.02
CA VAL A 45 -1.07 21.57 -2.24
C VAL A 45 -2.11 21.43 -3.36
N PHE A 46 -2.81 20.29 -3.42
CA PHE A 46 -3.77 19.99 -4.47
C PHE A 46 -5.12 20.65 -4.29
N ASN A 47 -5.62 20.77 -3.06
CA ASN A 47 -6.95 21.35 -2.80
C ASN A 47 -7.12 22.79 -3.34
N GLN A 48 -6.02 23.50 -3.62
CA GLN A 48 -6.04 24.87 -4.14
C GLN A 48 -5.94 24.96 -5.68
N GLN A 49 -5.70 23.86 -6.40
CA GLN A 49 -5.35 23.87 -7.83
C GLN A 49 -6.23 22.94 -8.71
N ILE A 50 -7.20 22.24 -8.13
CA ILE A 50 -8.00 21.26 -8.85
C ILE A 50 -8.99 21.96 -9.79
N SER A 51 -8.71 21.86 -11.09
CA SER A 51 -9.70 22.10 -12.15
C SER A 51 -10.56 20.83 -12.35
N SER A 52 -11.71 20.97 -13.02
CA SER A 52 -12.55 19.82 -13.41
C SER A 52 -11.88 18.81 -14.36
N LYS A 53 -10.63 19.04 -14.76
CA LYS A 53 -9.83 18.17 -15.63
C LYS A 53 -8.67 17.48 -14.91
N PHE A 54 -8.49 17.74 -13.61
CA PHE A 54 -7.45 17.08 -12.83
C PHE A 54 -7.80 15.60 -12.64
N ILE A 55 -6.79 14.73 -12.73
CA ILE A 55 -6.96 13.26 -12.62
C ILE A 55 -6.09 12.74 -11.48
N ASN A 56 -4.79 13.02 -11.50
CA ASN A 56 -3.87 12.63 -10.44
C ASN A 56 -2.57 13.47 -10.45
N VAL A 57 -1.79 13.34 -9.37
CA VAL A 57 -0.36 13.69 -9.30
C VAL A 57 0.41 12.47 -8.84
N THR A 58 1.63 12.36 -9.36
CA THR A 58 2.55 11.25 -9.05
C THR A 58 3.81 11.77 -8.36
N PHE A 59 4.27 11.04 -7.36
CA PHE A 59 5.50 11.31 -6.61
C PHE A 59 6.42 10.10 -6.67
N TYR A 60 7.73 10.33 -6.76
CA TYR A 60 8.72 9.28 -6.50
C TYR A 60 8.65 8.92 -5.02
N ASP A 61 8.11 7.74 -4.75
CA ASP A 61 7.85 7.22 -3.40
C ASP A 61 7.57 5.72 -3.54
N SER A 62 7.99 4.93 -2.56
CA SER A 62 7.86 3.48 -2.58
C SER A 62 7.14 2.97 -1.33
N PRO A 63 6.35 1.89 -1.46
CA PRO A 63 5.90 1.16 -0.29
C PRO A 63 7.11 0.48 0.38
N LYS A 64 6.91 -0.16 1.54
CA LYS A 64 7.94 -1.02 2.12
C LYS A 64 8.30 -2.18 1.19
N GLY A 65 7.32 -2.64 0.40
CA GLY A 65 7.52 -3.55 -0.72
C GLY A 65 6.21 -4.13 -1.25
N PHE A 66 6.30 -4.76 -2.42
CA PHE A 66 5.28 -5.67 -2.96
C PHE A 66 5.72 -7.11 -2.71
N PHE A 67 4.76 -7.96 -2.37
CA PHE A 67 5.01 -9.31 -1.87
C PHE A 67 4.00 -10.32 -2.43
N ARG A 68 4.38 -11.60 -2.30
CA ARG A 68 3.59 -12.76 -2.70
C ARG A 68 3.21 -13.59 -1.49
N ASN A 69 2.06 -14.25 -1.59
CA ASN A 69 1.72 -15.35 -0.70
C ASN A 69 2.72 -16.47 -0.93
N LYS A 70 3.14 -17.14 0.15
CA LYS A 70 4.00 -18.32 0.01
C LYS A 70 3.29 -19.39 -0.81
N HIS A 71 4.01 -20.09 -1.68
CA HIS A 71 3.43 -21.12 -2.56
C HIS A 71 2.62 -22.20 -1.82
N ASN A 72 2.92 -22.47 -0.55
CA ASN A 72 2.18 -23.41 0.31
C ASN A 72 1.57 -22.73 1.56
N CYS A 73 1.22 -21.45 1.45
CA CYS A 73 0.55 -20.73 2.52
C CYS A 73 -0.85 -21.32 2.75
N PRO A 74 -1.23 -21.67 4.00
CA PRO A 74 -2.63 -21.98 4.32
C PRO A 74 -3.56 -20.85 3.87
N GLU A 75 -4.73 -21.18 3.31
CA GLU A 75 -5.67 -20.20 2.76
C GLU A 75 -6.05 -19.10 3.76
N ASP A 76 -6.22 -19.46 5.04
CA ASP A 76 -6.56 -18.57 6.14
C ASP A 76 -5.42 -17.62 6.56
N LEU A 77 -4.21 -17.85 6.07
CA LEU A 77 -3.02 -17.03 6.31
C LEU A 77 -2.59 -16.23 5.06
N THR A 78 -3.34 -16.34 3.96
CA THR A 78 -3.11 -15.51 2.78
C THR A 78 -3.40 -14.04 3.06
N ALA A 79 -2.76 -13.15 2.32
CA ALA A 79 -3.01 -11.72 2.45
C ALA A 79 -4.47 -11.36 2.20
N SER A 80 -5.14 -12.02 1.24
CA SER A 80 -6.56 -11.81 0.97
C SER A 80 -7.46 -12.28 2.13
N ALA A 81 -7.13 -13.38 2.81
CA ALA A 81 -7.87 -13.81 4.00
C ALA A 81 -7.67 -12.87 5.19
N ILE A 82 -6.45 -12.37 5.39
CA ILE A 82 -6.11 -11.40 6.44
C ILE A 82 -6.84 -10.06 6.19
N LEU A 83 -6.86 -9.61 4.94
CA LEU A 83 -7.50 -8.37 4.52
C LEU A 83 -9.03 -8.48 4.49
N GLY A 84 -9.56 -9.66 4.14
CA GLY A 84 -11.00 -9.89 4.01
C GLY A 84 -11.64 -8.97 2.96
N SER A 85 -12.55 -8.12 3.39
CA SER A 85 -13.26 -7.14 2.54
C SER A 85 -12.77 -5.70 2.71
N MET A 86 -11.70 -5.48 3.50
CA MET A 86 -11.17 -4.14 3.77
C MET A 86 -10.24 -3.69 2.65
N ASP A 87 -10.10 -2.38 2.44
CA ASP A 87 -9.10 -1.85 1.49
C ASP A 87 -7.67 -1.98 2.03
N PHE A 88 -7.53 -1.83 3.36
CA PHE A 88 -6.29 -2.06 4.10
C PHE A 88 -6.59 -2.54 5.53
N CYS A 89 -5.59 -3.11 6.20
CA CYS A 89 -5.65 -3.35 7.64
C CYS A 89 -4.28 -3.21 8.31
N PHE A 90 -4.26 -2.85 9.59
CA PHE A 90 -3.04 -2.89 10.40
C PHE A 90 -2.59 -4.33 10.60
N ILE A 91 -1.28 -4.54 10.62
CA ILE A 91 -0.68 -5.85 10.82
C ILE A 91 0.40 -5.83 11.89
N ASP A 92 0.43 -6.88 12.70
CA ASP A 92 1.55 -7.19 13.58
C ASP A 92 2.58 -8.01 12.78
N ILE A 93 3.69 -7.35 12.47
CA ILE A 93 4.83 -7.90 11.76
C ILE A 93 6.10 -7.14 12.16
N THR A 94 7.21 -7.86 12.25
CA THR A 94 8.54 -7.30 12.50
C THR A 94 9.29 -7.02 11.19
N GLU A 95 10.29 -6.15 11.21
CA GLU A 95 11.13 -5.91 10.02
C GLU A 95 11.81 -7.19 9.53
N GLN A 96 12.31 -8.02 10.45
CA GLN A 96 12.91 -9.31 10.11
C GLN A 96 11.89 -10.25 9.44
N GLU A 97 10.62 -10.23 9.85
CA GLU A 97 9.59 -11.00 9.16
C GLU A 97 9.32 -10.46 7.75
N ILE A 98 9.29 -9.12 7.57
CA ILE A 98 9.12 -8.47 6.26
C ILE A 98 10.23 -8.88 5.30
N GLU A 99 11.49 -8.85 5.76
CA GLU A 99 12.66 -9.24 4.95
C GLU A 99 12.62 -10.70 4.47
N ASN A 100 11.86 -11.56 5.14
CA ASN A 100 11.70 -12.97 4.81
C ASN A 100 10.40 -13.29 4.04
N LEU A 101 9.64 -12.27 3.64
CA LEU A 101 8.48 -12.45 2.77
C LEU A 101 8.93 -12.76 1.34
N GLU A 102 8.10 -13.49 0.60
CA GLU A 102 8.34 -13.74 -0.82
C GLU A 102 8.06 -12.46 -1.61
N ILE A 103 8.99 -12.09 -2.49
CA ILE A 103 8.89 -10.94 -3.38
C ILE A 103 8.67 -11.40 -4.83
N PRO A 104 8.10 -10.57 -5.70
CA PRO A 104 8.12 -10.80 -7.15
C PRO A 104 9.56 -11.00 -7.67
N GLU A 105 9.71 -11.70 -8.80
CA GLU A 105 11.04 -11.97 -9.37
C GLU A 105 11.68 -10.69 -9.93
N SER A 106 10.84 -9.80 -10.46
CA SER A 106 11.25 -8.52 -11.00
C SER A 106 11.84 -7.57 -9.97
N ARG A 107 12.87 -6.85 -10.42
CA ARG A 107 13.36 -5.64 -9.75
C ARG A 107 12.64 -4.44 -10.31
N TYR A 108 12.25 -3.50 -9.45
CA TYR A 108 11.59 -2.27 -9.88
C TYR A 108 12.62 -1.25 -10.36
N ASP A 109 12.28 -0.50 -11.42
CA ASP A 109 13.08 0.63 -11.93
C ASP A 109 12.47 1.96 -11.48
N GLU A 110 11.15 2.01 -11.37
CA GLU A 110 10.38 3.19 -11.00
C GLU A 110 9.30 2.80 -9.99
N GLU A 111 9.34 3.40 -8.81
CA GLU A 111 8.31 3.28 -7.79
C GLU A 111 7.71 4.66 -7.53
N MET A 112 6.38 4.70 -7.50
CA MET A 112 5.65 5.94 -7.42
C MET A 112 4.45 5.82 -6.49
N MET A 113 4.16 6.90 -5.75
CA MET A 113 2.86 7.14 -5.15
C MET A 113 2.01 8.00 -6.09
N VAL A 114 0.81 7.53 -6.40
CA VAL A 114 -0.19 8.28 -7.17
C VAL A 114 -1.29 8.77 -6.24
N ILE A 115 -1.55 10.08 -6.27
CA ILE A 115 -2.61 10.73 -5.51
C ILE A 115 -3.69 11.22 -6.48
N THR A 116 -4.94 10.85 -6.22
CA THR A 116 -6.10 11.18 -7.06
C THR A 116 -6.92 12.34 -6.50
N ASP A 117 -7.78 12.90 -7.34
CA ASP A 117 -8.78 13.93 -7.00
C ASP A 117 -9.79 13.48 -5.93
N TYR A 118 -10.07 12.18 -5.85
CA TYR A 118 -10.94 11.57 -4.85
C TYR A 118 -10.28 11.32 -3.49
N LYS A 119 -9.16 12.00 -3.19
CA LYS A 119 -8.41 11.80 -1.93
C LYS A 119 -7.92 10.38 -1.67
N ASN A 120 -7.84 9.57 -2.73
CA ASN A 120 -7.20 8.25 -2.68
C ASN A 120 -5.75 8.35 -3.07
N PHE A 121 -4.92 7.53 -2.45
CA PHE A 121 -3.57 7.25 -2.90
C PHE A 121 -3.37 5.76 -3.15
N TYR A 122 -2.46 5.41 -4.04
CA TYR A 122 -1.99 4.04 -4.27
C TYR A 122 -0.53 4.08 -4.73
N TYR A 123 0.16 2.97 -4.60
CA TYR A 123 1.50 2.82 -5.14
C TYR A 123 1.48 2.08 -6.47
N THR A 124 2.41 2.46 -7.34
CA THR A 124 2.73 1.73 -8.58
C THR A 124 4.21 1.46 -8.66
N ALA A 125 4.58 0.34 -9.25
CA ALA A 125 5.96 0.06 -9.63
C ALA A 125 6.03 -0.50 -11.05
N THR A 126 7.10 -0.18 -11.78
CA THR A 126 7.38 -0.76 -13.09
C THR A 126 8.64 -1.62 -13.00
N ALA A 127 8.55 -2.85 -13.50
CA ALA A 127 9.70 -3.75 -13.58
C ALA A 127 10.78 -3.22 -14.53
N LYS A 128 12.04 -3.49 -14.19
CA LYS A 128 13.20 -2.97 -14.92
C LYS A 128 13.45 -3.62 -16.29
N TYR A 129 13.09 -4.89 -16.41
CA TYR A 129 13.40 -5.70 -17.59
C TYR A 129 12.16 -6.28 -18.28
N THR A 130 10.99 -6.02 -17.70
CA THR A 130 9.69 -6.42 -18.24
C THR A 130 8.79 -5.20 -18.28
N GLU A 131 7.71 -5.24 -19.07
CA GLU A 131 6.66 -4.20 -19.03
C GLU A 131 5.65 -4.46 -17.89
N ALA A 132 6.02 -5.31 -16.93
CA ALA A 132 5.17 -5.64 -15.79
C ALA A 132 5.02 -4.40 -14.89
N THR A 133 3.77 -4.10 -14.56
CA THR A 133 3.41 -3.01 -13.66
C THR A 133 2.68 -3.59 -12.46
N PHE A 134 3.08 -3.14 -11.29
CA PHE A 134 2.51 -3.50 -10.01
C PHE A 134 1.68 -2.32 -9.51
N ARG A 135 0.57 -2.61 -8.86
CA ARG A 135 -0.31 -1.58 -8.31
C ARG A 135 -0.99 -2.04 -7.04
N THR A 136 -1.00 -1.20 -6.01
CA THR A 136 -1.82 -1.43 -4.81
C THR A 136 -3.27 -1.03 -5.07
N ASN A 137 -4.19 -1.57 -4.28
CA ASN A 137 -5.51 -0.99 -4.13
C ASN A 137 -5.41 0.45 -3.61
N GLY A 138 -6.45 1.24 -3.91
CA GLY A 138 -6.53 2.62 -3.46
C GLY A 138 -6.89 2.70 -1.98
N ILE A 139 -6.20 3.56 -1.25
CA ILE A 139 -6.53 3.89 0.14
C ILE A 139 -7.05 5.32 0.19
N HIS A 140 -8.24 5.49 0.73
CA HIS A 140 -8.79 6.80 1.01
C HIS A 140 -8.13 7.39 2.26
N ILE A 141 -7.56 8.60 2.17
CA ILE A 141 -6.79 9.18 3.29
C ILE A 141 -7.63 9.35 4.56
N GLN A 142 -8.91 9.69 4.43
CA GLN A 142 -9.75 9.90 5.62
C GLN A 142 -9.95 8.59 6.37
N ASP A 143 -10.10 7.47 5.65
CA ASP A 143 -10.34 6.15 6.23
C ASP A 143 -9.09 5.68 6.99
N LEU A 144 -7.90 5.94 6.43
CA LEU A 144 -6.62 5.72 7.12
C LEU A 144 -6.51 6.56 8.40
N LYS A 145 -6.85 7.85 8.33
CA LYS A 145 -6.83 8.75 9.49
C LYS A 145 -7.81 8.30 10.56
N ASP A 146 -9.05 7.99 10.18
CA ASP A 146 -10.07 7.54 11.11
C ASP A 146 -9.64 6.23 11.78
N ALA A 147 -9.04 5.29 11.04
CA ALA A 147 -8.50 4.06 11.61
C ALA A 147 -7.35 4.31 12.63
N LEU A 148 -6.50 5.30 12.39
CA LEU A 148 -5.42 5.69 13.30
C LEU A 148 -5.94 6.39 14.58
N TYR A 149 -6.95 7.26 14.46
CA TYR A 149 -7.44 8.08 15.57
C TYR A 149 -8.57 7.43 16.38
N SER A 150 -9.33 6.50 15.80
CA SER A 150 -10.46 5.83 16.48
C SER A 150 -10.04 5.04 17.72
N GLN A 151 -8.74 4.78 17.91
CA GLN A 151 -8.22 3.99 19.04
C GLN A 151 -7.38 4.79 20.05
N GLN A 152 -7.18 6.08 19.83
CA GLN A 152 -6.56 6.97 20.83
C GLN A 152 -7.58 7.54 21.84
N ALA A 153 -8.87 7.24 21.66
CA ALA A 153 -9.98 7.77 22.47
C ALA A 153 -10.56 6.76 23.49
N THR A 154 -9.87 5.64 23.74
CA THR A 154 -10.22 4.60 24.74
C THR A 154 -9.09 4.42 25.72
#